data_AF-A0A3D1DKK4-F1
#
_entry.id   AF-A0A3D1DKK4-F1
#
_cell.length_a   1.000
_cell.length_b   1.000
_cell.length_c   1.000
_cell.angle_alpha   90.00
_cell.angle_beta   90.00
_cell.angle_gamma   90.00
#
_symmetry.space_group_name_H-M   'P 1'
#
loop_
_entity.id
_entity.type
_entity.pdbx_description
1 polymer ?
#
loop_
_entity_poly.entity_id
_entity_poly.type
_entity_poly.pdbx_seq_one_letter_code
_entity_poly.pdbx_strand_id
1 'polypeptide(L)'
;MCTIAAMALASAVMPAVLRGSSPQSIEDTRFKALHAMIKRQPGESRWMEIDWFPSIWEARKKAAEQGKPLFLMAGSGGAPAAGC
;
A
#
# COMPACT_ATOMS: atom_id res chain seq x y z
N MET A 1 -8.54 -32.21 62.98
CA MET A 1 -7.81 -30.98 62.59
C MET A 1 -6.50 -31.38 61.93
N CYS A 2 -6.00 -30.57 60.99
CA CYS A 2 -4.72 -30.65 60.26
C CYS A 2 -4.77 -31.34 58.86
N THR A 3 -5.56 -30.80 57.92
CA THR A 3 -5.16 -30.05 56.69
C THR A 3 -4.48 -30.86 55.58
N ILE A 4 -5.25 -31.11 54.52
CA ILE A 4 -4.82 -31.59 53.20
C ILE A 4 -4.01 -30.47 52.54
N ALA A 5 -2.74 -30.72 52.21
CA ALA A 5 -1.89 -29.79 51.47
C ALA A 5 -2.30 -29.76 50.00
N ALA A 6 -3.02 -28.71 49.59
CA ALA A 6 -3.34 -28.45 48.19
C ALA A 6 -2.07 -27.99 47.46
N MET A 7 -1.50 -28.89 46.65
CA MET A 7 -0.40 -28.59 45.75
C MET A 7 -0.96 -27.84 44.54
N ALA A 8 -1.01 -26.51 44.61
CA ALA A 8 -1.38 -25.66 43.48
C ALA A 8 -0.20 -25.57 42.50
N LEU A 9 -0.24 -26.36 41.42
CA LEU A 9 0.66 -26.20 40.28
C LEU A 9 0.31 -24.90 39.54
N ALA A 10 0.94 -23.79 39.93
CA ALA A 10 0.87 -22.55 39.19
C ALA A 10 1.66 -22.72 37.88
N SER A 11 0.97 -23.05 36.79
CA SER A 11 1.54 -23.02 35.45
C SER A 11 1.79 -21.56 35.06
N ALA A 12 3.04 -21.10 35.22
CA ALA A 12 3.47 -19.81 34.73
C ALA A 12 3.45 -19.81 33.20
N VAL A 13 2.36 -19.33 32.60
CA VAL A 13 2.33 -18.95 31.19
C VAL A 13 3.16 -17.67 31.08
N MET A 14 4.45 -17.79 30.79
CA MET A 14 5.27 -16.65 30.40
C MET A 14 4.76 -16.13 29.05
N PRO A 15 4.22 -14.91 28.96
CA PRO A 15 3.97 -14.31 27.67
C PRO A 15 5.32 -14.11 26.99
N ALA A 16 5.59 -14.87 25.93
CA ALA A 16 6.74 -14.62 25.08
C ALA A 16 6.58 -13.21 24.51
N VAL A 17 7.40 -12.27 24.99
CA VAL A 17 7.49 -10.96 24.37
C VAL A 17 8.08 -11.20 22.98
N LEU A 18 7.25 -11.07 21.94
CA LEU A 18 7.70 -11.06 20.55
C LEU A 18 8.61 -9.84 20.36
N ARG A 19 9.90 -10.01 20.62
CA ARG A 19 10.92 -9.03 20.27
C ARG A 19 11.30 -9.27 18.82
N GLY A 20 10.88 -8.36 17.94
CA GLY A 20 11.41 -8.32 16.58
C GLY A 20 12.92 -8.12 16.60
N SER A 21 13.63 -8.81 15.71
CA SER A 21 15.06 -8.59 15.51
C SER A 21 15.32 -7.13 15.15
N SER A 22 16.44 -6.57 15.62
CA SER A 22 16.86 -5.23 15.20
C SER A 22 17.00 -5.18 13.66
N PRO A 23 16.60 -4.09 12.99
CA PRO A 23 16.72 -3.97 11.54
C PRO A 23 18.16 -4.22 11.11
N GLN A 24 18.35 -5.14 10.18
CA GLN A 24 19.66 -5.39 9.58
C GLN A 24 19.82 -4.44 8.39
N SER A 25 20.96 -3.74 8.34
CA SER A 25 21.33 -3.02 7.12
C SER A 25 21.64 -4.01 6.00
N ILE A 26 21.39 -3.59 4.76
CA ILE A 26 21.77 -4.34 3.56
C ILE A 26 22.77 -3.54 2.76
N GLU A 27 23.64 -4.25 2.03
CA GLU A 27 24.58 -3.64 1.10
C GLU A 27 23.85 -2.84 0.00
N ASP A 28 24.47 -1.75 -0.46
CA ASP A 28 23.93 -0.87 -1.49
C ASP A 28 23.52 -1.62 -2.77
N THR A 29 24.32 -2.61 -3.19
CA THR A 29 24.01 -3.42 -4.39
C THR A 29 22.72 -4.20 -4.21
N ARG A 30 22.52 -4.80 -3.02
CA ARG A 30 21.31 -5.54 -2.69
C ARG A 30 20.11 -4.61 -2.57
N PHE A 31 20.30 -3.43 -1.98
CA PHE A 31 19.27 -2.39 -1.93
C PHE A 31 18.85 -1.97 -3.34
N LYS A 32 19.80 -1.67 -4.23
CA LYS A 32 19.50 -1.29 -5.62
C LYS A 32 18.71 -2.37 -6.35
N ALA A 33 19.08 -3.63 -6.19
CA ALA A 33 18.35 -4.75 -6.79
C ALA A 33 16.91 -4.84 -6.27
N LEU A 34 16.70 -4.78 -4.95
CA LEU A 34 15.37 -4.80 -4.36
C LEU A 34 14.53 -3.58 -4.75
N HIS A 35 15.12 -2.39 -4.71
CA HIS A 35 14.45 -1.16 -5.09
C HIS A 35 14.04 -1.18 -6.57
N ALA A 36 14.84 -1.76 -7.46
CA ALA A 36 14.48 -1.94 -8.85
C ALA A 36 13.24 -2.84 -9.04
N MET A 37 13.04 -3.85 -8.17
CA MET A 37 11.85 -4.71 -8.20
C MET A 37 10.59 -4.02 -7.68
N ILE A 38 10.73 -3.06 -6.76
CA ILE A 38 9.58 -2.28 -6.23
C ILE A 38 9.09 -1.28 -7.28
N LYS A 39 9.99 -0.75 -8.11
CA LYS A 39 9.61 0.14 -9.20
C LYS A 39 8.76 -0.62 -10.21
N ARG A 40 7.80 0.09 -10.80
CA ARG A 40 7.01 -0.40 -11.93
C ARG A 40 7.93 -0.92 -13.03
N GLN A 41 7.66 -2.13 -13.50
CA GLN A 41 8.28 -2.68 -14.71
C GLN A 41 7.52 -2.23 -15.97
N PRO A 42 8.17 -2.22 -17.15
CA PRO A 42 7.52 -1.92 -18.41
C PRO A 42 6.25 -2.77 -18.60
N GLY A 43 5.13 -2.12 -18.91
CA GLY A 43 3.85 -2.80 -19.13
C GLY A 43 3.01 -3.14 -17.89
N GLU A 44 3.51 -3.02 -16.66
CA GLU A 44 2.72 -3.36 -15.46
C GLU A 44 1.63 -2.34 -15.13
N SER A 45 1.82 -1.07 -15.47
CA SER A 45 0.83 0.00 -15.24
C SER A 45 0.61 0.84 -16.49
N ARG A 46 0.10 0.20 -17.55
CA ARG A 46 -0.17 0.84 -18.85
C ARG A 46 -1.09 2.05 -18.77
N TRP A 47 -1.94 2.13 -17.75
CA TRP A 47 -2.77 3.31 -17.50
C TRP A 47 -1.92 4.56 -17.20
N MET A 48 -0.71 4.43 -16.64
CA MET A 48 0.21 5.56 -16.45
C MET A 48 0.91 6.00 -17.74
N GLU A 49 0.81 5.22 -18.82
CA GLU A 49 1.40 5.53 -20.12
C GLU A 49 0.43 6.31 -21.02
N ILE A 50 -0.82 6.48 -20.59
CA ILE A 50 -1.83 7.29 -21.26
C ILE A 50 -1.52 8.77 -21.04
N ASP A 51 -1.56 9.56 -22.11
CA ASP A 51 -1.50 11.02 -22.04
C ASP A 51 -2.83 11.55 -21.49
N TRP A 52 -2.92 11.60 -20.16
CA TRP A 52 -4.13 12.04 -19.46
C TRP A 52 -4.35 13.55 -19.61
N PHE A 53 -5.61 13.94 -19.78
CA PHE A 53 -6.01 15.34 -19.70
C PHE A 53 -6.30 15.70 -18.24
N PRO A 54 -5.47 16.53 -17.58
CA PRO A 54 -5.65 16.85 -16.16
C PRO A 54 -6.83 17.79 -15.89
N SER A 55 -7.37 18.46 -16.92
CA SER A 55 -8.53 19.33 -16.83
C SER A 55 -9.73 18.70 -17.51
N ILE A 56 -10.79 18.44 -16.74
CA ILE A 56 -12.07 17.94 -17.26
C ILE A 56 -12.68 18.94 -18.25
N TRP A 57 -12.53 20.25 -18.01
CA TRP A 57 -13.07 21.29 -18.88
C TRP A 57 -12.44 21.26 -20.28
N GLU A 58 -11.12 21.20 -20.35
CA GLU A 58 -10.39 21.12 -21.62
C GLU A 58 -10.67 19.79 -22.34
N ALA A 59 -10.76 18.69 -21.59
CA ALA A 59 -11.12 17.39 -22.14
C ALA A 59 -12.53 17.42 -22.77
N ARG A 60 -13.51 18.05 -22.10
CA ARG A 60 -14.88 18.20 -22.62
C ARG A 60 -14.95 18.99 -23.92
N LYS A 61 -14.23 20.11 -24.02
CA LYS A 61 -14.17 20.89 -25.27
C LYS A 61 -13.62 20.03 -26.41
N LYS A 62 -12.47 19.38 -26.20
CA LYS A 62 -11.84 18.50 -27.20
C LYS A 62 -12.73 17.34 -27.61
N ALA A 63 -13.41 16.70 -26.66
CA ALA A 63 -14.36 15.61 -26.93
C ALA A 63 -15.54 16.06 -27.79
N ALA A 64 -16.10 17.25 -27.49
CA ALA A 64 -17.18 17.85 -28.27
C ALA A 64 -16.73 18.20 -29.69
N GLU A 65 -15.56 18.84 -29.84
CA GLU A 65 -14.95 19.16 -31.15
C GLU A 65 -14.69 17.91 -32.00
N GLN A 66 -14.28 16.81 -31.37
CA GLN A 66 -13.96 15.56 -32.06
C GLN A 66 -15.16 14.61 -32.22
N GLY A 67 -16.30 14.92 -31.61
CA GLY A 67 -17.47 14.03 -31.57
C GLY A 67 -17.19 12.69 -30.88
N LYS A 68 -16.29 12.65 -29.90
CA LYS A 68 -15.87 11.42 -29.21
C LYS A 68 -16.35 11.40 -27.75
N PRO A 69 -16.69 10.24 -27.17
CA PRO A 69 -17.01 10.14 -25.76
C PRO A 69 -15.78 10.36 -24.87
N LEU A 70 -16.00 10.78 -23.62
CA LEU A 70 -14.96 10.91 -22.61
C LEU A 70 -14.82 9.64 -21.78
N PHE A 71 -13.57 9.24 -21.54
CA PHE A 71 -13.21 8.26 -20.51
C PHE A 71 -12.59 8.99 -19.32
N LEU A 72 -13.17 8.83 -18.13
CA LEU A 72 -12.68 9.45 -16.90
C LEU A 72 -12.12 8.36 -15.98
N MET A 73 -10.89 8.56 -15.51
CA MET A 73 -10.25 7.71 -14.51
C MET A 73 -9.98 8.55 -13.25
N ALA A 74 -10.49 8.10 -12.11
CA ALA A 74 -10.23 8.70 -10.80
C ALA A 74 -9.52 7.68 -9.89
N GLY A 75 -8.26 7.95 -9.55
CA GLY A 75 -7.48 7.13 -8.62
C GLY A 75 -7.58 7.64 -7.17
N SER A 76 -7.47 6.75 -6.19
CA SER A 76 -7.47 7.07 -4.75
C SER A 76 -8.70 7.84 -4.25
N GLY A 77 -9.88 7.23 -4.34
CA GLY A 77 -11.05 7.68 -3.56
C GLY A 77 -11.97 8.70 -4.23
N GLY A 78 -11.93 8.88 -5.56
CA GLY A 78 -13.07 9.36 -6.36
C GLY A 78 -13.60 10.78 -6.13
N ALA A 79 -13.18 11.49 -5.09
CA ALA A 79 -13.50 12.90 -4.90
C ALA A 79 -12.53 13.77 -5.72
N PRO A 80 -12.98 14.91 -6.29
CA PRO A 80 -12.07 16.00 -6.65
C PRO A 80 -11.16 16.34 -5.45
N ALA A 81 -10.12 17.13 -5.65
CA ALA A 81 -9.30 17.69 -4.57
C ALA A 81 -10.06 18.68 -3.64
N ALA A 82 -11.30 18.35 -3.27
CA ALA A 82 -12.08 18.90 -2.18
C ALA A 82 -12.40 17.71 -1.26
N GLY A 83 -11.66 17.61 -0.16
CA GLY A 83 -11.82 16.54 0.82
C GLY A 83 -13.23 16.48 1.43
N CYS A 84 -13.58 15.28 1.86
CA CYS A 84 -14.29 15.08 3.12
C CYS A 84 -13.24 14.64 4.15
#